data_AF-A0A9P5XF91-F1
#
_entry.id   AF-A0A9P5XF91-F1
#
_cell.length_a   1.000
_cell.length_b   1.000
_cell.length_c   1.000
_cell.angle_alpha   90.00
_cell.angle_beta   90.00
_cell.angle_gamma   90.00
#
_symmetry.space_group_name_H-M   'P 1'
#
loop_
_entity.id
_entity.type
_entity.pdbx_description
1 polymer ?
#
loop_
_entity_poly.entity_id
_entity_poly.type
_entity_poly.pdbx_seq_one_letter_code
_entity_poly.pdbx_strand_id
1 'polypeptide(L)'
;MAKSTRSKVKRAFRSQKRESGVYAATEAARLQRLNLKLHQVVEKDGDGDVEVDAAEESPKDPGSMQIDAELQTRRISTHGPRGSRREEWRKSKGLAPRPNSRGMNRQGGIAALRKAGRSKRRR
;
A
#
# COMPACT_ATOMS: atom_id res chain seq x y z
N MET A 1 -38.49 -13.26 29.97
CA MET A 1 -37.02 -13.08 30.03
C MET A 1 -36.57 -12.09 28.96
N ALA A 2 -35.70 -11.14 29.32
CA ALA A 2 -35.07 -10.26 28.32
C ALA A 2 -34.08 -11.04 27.44
N LYS A 3 -33.87 -10.57 26.21
CA LYS A 3 -32.91 -11.18 25.26
C LYS A 3 -31.50 -10.67 25.55
N SER A 4 -30.52 -11.57 25.60
CA SER A 4 -29.09 -11.23 25.73
C SER A 4 -28.58 -10.36 24.57
N THR A 5 -27.56 -9.54 24.83
CA THR A 5 -26.86 -8.72 23.83
C THR A 5 -26.26 -9.54 22.69
N ARG A 6 -25.83 -10.78 22.97
CA ARG A 6 -25.25 -11.70 21.99
C ARG A 6 -26.27 -12.65 21.37
N SER A 7 -27.56 -12.50 21.70
CA SER A 7 -28.62 -13.34 21.12
C SER A 7 -28.65 -13.22 19.59
N LYS A 8 -28.70 -14.36 18.89
CA LYS A 8 -28.65 -14.41 17.42
C LYS A 8 -29.74 -13.56 16.78
N VAL A 9 -30.96 -13.65 17.33
CA VAL A 9 -32.11 -12.87 16.88
C VAL A 9 -31.82 -11.36 16.94
N LYS A 10 -31.37 -10.82 18.09
CA LYS A 10 -31.10 -9.37 18.20
C LYS A 10 -29.91 -8.93 17.36
N ARG A 11 -28.89 -9.76 17.18
CA ARG A 11 -27.76 -9.45 16.30
C ARG A 11 -28.18 -9.39 14.83
N ALA A 12 -29.02 -10.32 14.36
CA ALA A 12 -29.53 -10.32 12.99
C ALA A 12 -30.32 -9.03 12.68
N PHE A 13 -31.24 -8.64 13.57
CA PHE A 13 -31.96 -7.37 13.44
C PHE A 13 -31.04 -6.14 13.44
N ARG A 14 -29.94 -6.17 14.22
CA ARG A 14 -28.94 -5.10 14.20
C ARG A 14 -28.14 -5.08 12.88
N SER A 15 -27.80 -6.24 12.31
CA SER A 15 -27.16 -6.33 10.99
C SER A 15 -28.04 -5.69 9.93
N GLN A 16 -29.30 -6.11 9.86
CA GLN A 16 -30.26 -5.57 8.91
C GLN A 16 -30.43 -4.06 9.04
N LYS A 17 -30.49 -3.52 10.27
CA LYS A 17 -30.53 -2.06 10.48
C LYS A 17 -29.29 -1.31 10.00
N ARG A 18 -28.11 -1.94 10.05
CA ARG A 18 -26.88 -1.32 9.53
C ARG A 18 -26.86 -1.32 8.01
N GLU A 19 -27.29 -2.42 7.39
CA GLU A 19 -27.21 -2.61 5.93
C GLU A 19 -28.33 -1.90 5.17
N SER A 20 -29.59 -2.06 5.61
CA SER A 20 -30.77 -1.56 4.88
C SER A 20 -31.42 -0.33 5.51
N GLY A 21 -30.82 0.20 6.58
CA GLY A 21 -31.38 1.31 7.36
C GLY A 21 -30.69 2.65 7.10
N VAL A 22 -31.14 3.66 7.85
CA VAL A 22 -30.57 5.02 7.84
C VAL A 22 -29.07 5.03 8.15
N TYR A 23 -28.59 4.09 8.96
CA TYR A 23 -27.17 3.95 9.31
C TYR A 23 -26.28 3.81 8.06
N ALA A 24 -26.65 2.95 7.11
CA ALA A 24 -25.90 2.77 5.86
C ALA A 24 -25.80 4.08 5.07
N ALA A 25 -26.91 4.81 4.91
CA ALA A 25 -26.91 6.07 4.18
C ALA A 25 -26.03 7.13 4.85
N THR A 26 -26.07 7.24 6.19
CA THR A 26 -25.23 8.19 6.93
C THR A 26 -23.75 7.84 6.88
N GLU A 27 -23.40 6.55 6.94
CA GLU A 27 -22.03 6.09 6.83
C GLU A 27 -21.49 6.30 5.41
N ALA A 28 -22.29 6.00 4.38
CA ALA A 28 -21.93 6.25 2.99
C ALA A 28 -21.67 7.74 2.72
N ALA A 29 -22.54 8.64 3.19
CA ALA A 29 -22.34 10.08 3.05
C ALA A 29 -21.07 10.56 3.76
N ARG A 30 -20.76 10.01 4.94
CA ARG A 30 -19.51 10.33 5.66
C ARG A 30 -18.28 9.86 4.88
N LEU A 31 -18.32 8.65 4.34
CA LEU A 31 -17.23 8.10 3.52
C LEU A 31 -17.02 8.92 2.25
N GLN A 32 -18.08 9.32 1.56
CA GLN A 32 -17.98 10.19 0.38
C GLN A 32 -17.32 11.53 0.71
N ARG A 33 -17.72 12.18 1.81
CA ARG A 33 -17.07 13.43 2.25
C ARG A 33 -15.58 13.25 2.52
N LEU A 34 -15.18 12.14 3.14
CA LEU A 34 -13.76 11.85 3.40
C LEU A 34 -13.00 11.59 2.10
N ASN A 35 -13.57 10.82 1.17
CA ASN A 35 -12.94 10.57 -0.12
C ASN A 35 -12.77 11.87 -0.91
N LEU A 36 -13.78 12.75 -0.93
CA LEU A 36 -13.68 14.06 -1.58
C LEU A 36 -12.54 14.90 -0.98
N LYS A 37 -12.41 14.94 0.36
CA LYS A 37 -11.30 15.64 1.01
C LYS A 37 -9.94 15.04 0.65
N LEU A 38 -9.83 13.71 0.60
CA LEU A 38 -8.60 13.04 0.23
C LEU A 38 -8.24 13.31 -1.24
N HIS A 39 -9.21 13.30 -2.14
CA HIS A 39 -9.00 13.68 -3.54
C HIS A 39 -8.50 15.12 -3.66
N GLN A 40 -9.10 16.06 -2.92
CA GLN A 40 -8.64 17.45 -2.89
C GLN A 40 -7.20 17.60 -2.39
N VAL A 41 -6.80 16.86 -1.34
CA VAL A 41 -5.42 16.89 -0.84
C VAL A 41 -4.46 16.31 -1.87
N VAL A 42 -4.79 15.15 -2.45
CA VAL A 42 -3.95 14.50 -3.46
C VAL A 42 -3.80 15.32 -4.74
N GLU A 43 -4.87 15.99 -5.19
CA GLU A 43 -4.82 16.90 -6.33
C GLU A 43 -3.95 18.13 -6.02
N LYS A 44 -4.11 18.74 -4.84
CA LYS A 44 -3.24 19.82 -4.37
C LYS A 44 -1.77 19.43 -4.25
N ASP A 45 -1.48 18.19 -3.85
CA ASP A 45 -0.11 17.67 -3.78
C ASP A 45 0.47 17.35 -5.17
N GLY A 46 -0.39 17.07 -6.16
CA GLY A 46 -0.01 16.74 -7.54
C GLY A 46 0.28 17.98 -8.40
N ASP A 47 -0.50 19.04 -8.23
CA ASP A 47 -0.28 20.36 -8.82
C ASP A 47 0.54 21.20 -7.84
N GLY A 48 1.85 20.94 -7.77
CA GLY A 48 2.76 21.50 -6.77
C GLY A 48 2.42 22.93 -6.34
N ASP A 49 2.06 23.07 -5.07
CA ASP A 49 1.93 24.29 -4.26
C ASP A 49 1.67 25.58 -5.06
N VAL A 50 0.43 25.73 -5.56
CA VAL A 50 -0.06 27.04 -6.00
C VAL A 50 -0.62 27.76 -4.77
N GLU A 51 0.14 28.72 -4.25
CA GLU A 51 -0.38 29.76 -3.35
C GLU A 51 -1.53 30.50 -4.06
N VAL A 52 -2.77 30.07 -3.81
CA VAL A 52 -3.95 30.88 -4.11
C VAL A 52 -4.22 31.73 -2.87
N ASP A 53 -3.48 32.84 -2.79
CA ASP A 53 -3.78 33.90 -1.84
C ASP A 53 -4.90 34.77 -2.44
N ALA A 54 -6.14 34.57 -1.97
CA ALA A 54 -7.11 35.62 -1.64
C ALA A 54 -8.57 35.12 -1.58
N ALA A 55 -9.13 35.25 -0.37
CA ALA A 55 -10.55 35.48 -0.06
C ALA A 55 -11.53 34.31 -0.24
N GLU A 56 -11.62 33.43 0.75
CA GLU A 56 -12.83 33.37 1.61
C GLU A 56 -12.48 32.72 2.96
N GLU A 57 -13.10 33.27 3.99
CA GLU A 57 -12.78 33.15 5.42
C GLU A 57 -13.03 31.73 5.98
N SER A 58 -11.97 31.07 6.46
CA SER A 58 -12.08 29.95 7.39
C SER A 58 -10.91 29.98 8.38
N PRO A 59 -11.18 29.79 9.69
CA PRO A 59 -10.20 30.07 10.74
C PRO A 59 -9.00 29.13 10.64
N LYS A 60 -7.81 29.75 10.61
CA LYS A 60 -6.51 29.07 10.73
C LYS A 60 -6.49 28.20 11.99
N ASP A 61 -6.43 26.88 11.80
CA ASP A 61 -6.01 25.94 12.85
C ASP A 61 -4.54 26.23 13.23
N PRO A 62 -4.20 26.53 14.51
CA PRO A 62 -2.84 26.81 14.94
C PRO A 62 -2.08 25.49 15.21
N GLY A 63 -2.05 24.60 14.22
CA GLY A 63 -1.51 23.24 14.37
C GLY A 63 -0.86 22.66 13.13
N SER A 64 -0.59 23.46 12.09
CA SER A 64 0.19 23.00 10.94
C SER A 64 1.66 22.84 11.38
N MET A 65 2.04 21.60 11.71
CA MET A 65 3.44 21.22 11.85
C MET A 65 4.17 21.57 10.55
N GLN A 66 4.99 22.62 10.58
CA GLN A 66 5.93 22.96 9.52
C GLN A 66 6.92 21.81 9.41
N ILE A 67 6.78 21.02 8.34
CA ILE A 67 7.74 20.01 7.95
C ILE A 67 8.75 20.75 7.09
N ASP A 68 9.98 20.91 7.59
CA ASP A 68 11.09 21.55 6.90
C ASP A 68 11.29 20.95 5.50
N ALA A 69 10.79 21.66 4.49
CA ALA A 69 10.72 21.21 3.09
C ALA A 69 11.99 21.56 2.30
N GLU A 70 13.16 21.26 2.84
CA GLU A 70 14.44 21.39 2.13
C GLU A 70 15.21 20.07 2.08
N LEU A 71 14.55 19.00 1.64
CA LEU A 71 15.21 17.82 1.11
C LEU A 71 14.62 17.51 -0.25
N GLN A 72 15.23 18.10 -1.28
CA GLN A 72 15.19 17.68 -2.69
C GLN A 72 14.63 16.26 -2.83
N THR A 73 13.43 16.14 -3.38
CA THR A 73 12.74 14.86 -3.63
C THR A 73 13.46 14.07 -4.73
N ARG A 74 14.67 13.60 -4.43
CA ARG A 74 15.34 12.57 -5.20
C ARG A 74 14.38 11.41 -5.26
N ARG A 75 13.88 11.08 -6.44
CA ARG A 75 12.97 9.95 -6.67
C ARG A 75 13.59 8.71 -6.04
N ILE A 76 13.14 8.36 -4.83
CA ILE A 76 13.69 7.25 -4.07
C ILE A 76 13.29 6.02 -4.88
N SER A 77 14.26 5.40 -5.55
CA SER A 77 14.06 4.06 -6.08
C SER A 77 13.77 3.17 -4.88
N THR A 78 12.49 2.85 -4.67
CA THR A 78 12.04 1.81 -3.72
C THR A 78 12.60 0.43 -4.07
N HIS A 79 13.31 0.34 -5.19
CA HIS A 79 13.99 -0.82 -5.73
C HIS A 79 15.49 -0.56 -5.80
N GLY A 80 16.07 0.07 -4.78
CA GLY A 80 17.51 -0.03 -4.52
C GLY A 80 17.95 -1.49 -4.67
N PRO A 81 19.19 -1.78 -5.14
CA PRO A 81 19.61 -3.14 -5.42
C PRO A 81 19.26 -4.00 -4.22
N ARG A 82 18.38 -4.99 -4.40
CA ARG A 82 17.87 -5.88 -3.34
C ARG A 82 18.95 -6.80 -2.75
N GLY A 83 20.23 -6.44 -2.98
CA GLY A 83 21.41 -6.77 -2.22
C GLY A 83 21.25 -8.04 -1.45
N SER A 84 21.10 -9.17 -2.17
CA SER A 84 21.08 -10.43 -1.47
C SER A 84 22.44 -10.54 -0.78
N ARG A 85 22.48 -10.83 0.51
CA ARG A 85 23.72 -11.05 1.27
C ARG A 85 24.70 -11.99 0.54
N ARG A 86 24.17 -12.90 -0.29
CA ARG A 86 24.96 -13.79 -1.16
C ARG A 86 25.59 -13.07 -2.37
N GLU A 87 24.95 -12.10 -2.98
CA GLU A 87 25.54 -11.28 -4.05
C GLU A 87 26.64 -10.36 -3.52
N GLU A 88 26.45 -9.79 -2.33
CA GLU A 88 27.47 -8.99 -1.65
C GLU A 88 28.71 -9.80 -1.29
N TRP A 89 28.53 -11.00 -0.72
CA TRP A 89 29.63 -11.92 -0.46
C TRP A 89 30.35 -12.36 -1.74
N ARG A 90 29.63 -12.52 -2.86
CA ARG A 90 30.26 -12.84 -4.15
C ARG A 90 31.08 -11.67 -4.68
N LYS A 91 30.53 -10.45 -4.64
CA LYS A 91 31.24 -9.23 -5.01
C LYS A 91 32.50 -9.04 -4.17
N SER A 92 32.43 -9.25 -2.85
CA SER A 92 33.61 -9.14 -1.96
C SER A 92 34.64 -10.24 -2.17
N LYS A 93 34.23 -11.38 -2.73
CA LYS A 93 35.14 -12.48 -3.15
C LYS A 93 35.56 -12.39 -4.62
N GLY A 94 35.25 -11.30 -5.32
CA GLY A 94 35.60 -11.12 -6.74
C GLY A 94 34.89 -12.08 -7.69
N LEU A 95 33.78 -12.70 -7.25
CA LEU A 95 33.02 -13.67 -8.04
C LEU A 95 31.89 -12.96 -8.80
N ALA A 96 31.69 -13.34 -10.06
CA ALA A 96 30.60 -12.83 -10.89
C ALA A 96 29.21 -13.05 -10.23
N PRO A 97 28.22 -12.17 -10.45
CA PRO A 97 26.86 -12.37 -9.95
C PRO A 97 26.26 -13.69 -10.45
N ARG A 98 25.31 -14.28 -9.71
CA ARG A 98 24.63 -15.47 -10.23
C ARG A 98 23.84 -15.08 -11.47
N PRO A 99 23.85 -15.92 -12.53
CA PRO A 99 22.99 -15.67 -13.67
C PRO A 99 21.54 -15.77 -13.21
N ASN A 100 20.74 -14.76 -13.57
CA ASN A 100 19.31 -14.81 -13.37
C ASN A 100 18.72 -15.94 -14.22
N SER A 101 17.89 -16.78 -13.61
CA SER A 101 17.13 -17.80 -14.36
C SER A 101 16.18 -17.09 -15.33
N ARG A 102 16.39 -17.31 -16.63
CA ARG A 102 15.55 -16.77 -17.69
C ARG A 102 14.55 -17.84 -18.14
N GLY A 103 13.30 -17.43 -18.32
CA GLY A 103 12.22 -18.27 -18.84
C GLY A 103 11.28 -18.85 -17.77
N MET A 104 10.06 -19.17 -18.20
CA MET A 104 9.04 -19.82 -17.40
C MET A 104 9.05 -21.34 -17.67
N ASN A 105 8.79 -22.14 -16.63
CA ASN A 105 8.48 -23.56 -16.80
C ASN A 105 7.04 -23.73 -17.35
N ARG A 106 6.67 -24.95 -17.75
CA ARG A 106 5.31 -25.26 -18.27
C ARG A 106 4.20 -25.02 -17.24
N GLN A 107 4.53 -24.90 -15.96
CA GLN A 107 3.62 -24.65 -14.85
C GLN A 107 3.55 -23.16 -14.46
N GLY A 108 4.14 -22.26 -15.25
CA GLY A 108 4.07 -20.81 -15.03
C GLY A 108 5.04 -20.25 -13.96
N GLY A 109 5.92 -21.07 -13.39
CA GLY A 109 6.97 -20.64 -12.45
C GLY A 109 8.32 -20.40 -13.11
N ILE A 110 9.24 -19.71 -12.41
CA ILE A 110 10.60 -19.44 -12.91
C ILE A 110 11.34 -20.76 -13.20
N ALA A 111 11.90 -20.89 -14.41
CA ALA A 111 12.59 -22.11 -14.83
C ALA A 111 13.81 -22.40 -13.95
N ALA A 112 13.83 -23.56 -13.29
CA ALA A 112 14.96 -24.00 -12.49
C ALA A 112 16.16 -24.36 -13.40
N LEU A 113 17.35 -23.89 -13.03
CA LEU A 113 18.61 -24.19 -13.72
C LEU A 113 18.97 -25.68 -13.73
N ARG A 114 18.36 -26.49 -12.85
CA ARG A 114 18.54 -27.94 -12.80
C ARG A 114 17.19 -28.61 -12.85
N LYS A 115 17.07 -29.65 -13.67
CA LYS A 115 15.89 -30.52 -13.70
C LYS A 115 15.84 -31.30 -12.39
N ALA A 116 14.92 -30.95 -11.50
CA ALA A 116 14.67 -31.70 -10.28
C ALA A 116 14.43 -33.18 -10.64
N GLY A 117 15.07 -34.10 -9.91
CA GLY A 117 14.97 -35.54 -10.16
C GLY A 117 15.96 -36.13 -11.18
N ARG A 118 16.80 -35.34 -11.86
CA ARG A 118 17.87 -35.91 -12.68
C ARG A 118 19.11 -36.18 -11.82
N SER A 119 19.44 -37.47 -11.64
CA SER A 119 20.65 -37.85 -10.91
C SER A 119 21.89 -37.22 -11.56
N LYS A 120 22.72 -36.58 -10.72
CA LYS A 120 23.97 -35.97 -11.18
C LYS A 120 24.93 -37.11 -11.51
N ARG A 121 25.14 -37.39 -12.80
CA ARG A 121 26.20 -38.33 -13.22
C ARG A 121 27.53 -37.76 -12.73
N ARG A 122 28.12 -38.42 -11.73
CA ARG A 122 29.47 -38.12 -11.25
C ARG A 122 30.40 -38.43 -12.41
N ARG A 123 31.13 -37.43 -12.89
CA ARG A 123 32.36 -37.60 -13.65
C ARG A 123 33.49 -37.53 -12.65
#